data_AF-A0A7C9RC23-F1
#
_entry.id   AF-A0A7C9RC23-F1
#
_cell.length_a   1.000
_cell.length_b   1.000
_cell.length_c   1.000
_cell.angle_alpha   90.00
_cell.angle_beta   90.00
_cell.angle_gamma   90.00
#
_symmetry.space_group_name_H-M   'P 1'
#
loop_
_entity.id
_entity.type
_entity.pdbx_description
1 polymer ?
#
loop_
_entity_poly.entity_id
_entity_poly.type
_entity_poly.pdbx_seq_one_letter_code
_entity_poly.pdbx_strand_id
1 'polypeptide(L)'
;MTTPRSANFAGILLLAAAVSSQARAEPVQLQRTMADGVYHCEVYALGMFIHLGDIIIKGPTYRGPAWFEPFAGPYTYEVTPFDEINWFGPLGGFTSGGNSVDLTQVTVNTDEKASFDIIMREASGSFSATTCEKR
;
A
#
# COMPACT_ATOMS: atom_id res chain seq x y z
N MET A 1 -76.92 4.19 -49.93
CA MET A 1 -77.42 4.20 -48.55
C MET A 1 -76.45 3.42 -47.69
N THR A 2 -75.74 4.17 -46.83
CA THR A 2 -75.03 3.81 -45.59
C THR A 2 -74.71 2.33 -45.27
N THR A 3 -73.42 2.01 -45.24
CA THR A 3 -72.86 0.82 -44.54
C THR A 3 -71.98 1.33 -43.39
N PRO A 4 -72.07 0.75 -42.16
CA PRO A 4 -71.51 1.35 -40.95
C PRO A 4 -70.05 0.98 -40.66
N ARG A 5 -69.39 1.87 -39.89
CA ARG A 5 -68.11 1.69 -39.19
C ARG A 5 -68.21 0.66 -38.07
N SER A 6 -67.18 -0.17 -37.90
CA SER A 6 -66.67 -0.72 -36.61
C SER A 6 -65.51 -1.68 -36.90
N ALA A 7 -64.49 -1.88 -36.09
CA ALA A 7 -63.86 -1.10 -35.03
C ALA A 7 -62.49 -1.80 -34.80
N ASN A 8 -61.50 -1.02 -34.38
CA ASN A 8 -60.09 -1.33 -34.21
C ASN A 8 -59.76 -2.73 -33.66
N PHE A 9 -58.88 -3.43 -34.38
CA PHE A 9 -58.14 -4.60 -33.90
C PHE A 9 -56.97 -4.17 -33.00
N ALA A 10 -56.92 -4.75 -31.80
CA ALA A 10 -55.74 -5.17 -31.05
C ALA A 10 -54.50 -4.23 -31.03
N GLY A 11 -54.42 -3.38 -30.00
CA GLY A 11 -53.19 -2.74 -29.57
C GLY A 11 -52.44 -3.61 -28.55
N ILE A 12 -51.30 -4.13 -28.97
CA ILE A 12 -50.38 -5.04 -28.25
C ILE A 12 -49.81 -4.38 -26.98
N LEU A 13 -49.87 -5.08 -25.84
CA LEU A 13 -49.06 -4.78 -24.64
C LEU A 13 -47.59 -5.14 -24.93
N LEU A 14 -46.70 -4.14 -24.90
CA LEU A 14 -45.25 -4.33 -24.86
C LEU A 14 -44.71 -3.76 -23.54
N LEU A 15 -44.56 -4.62 -22.53
CA LEU A 15 -43.79 -4.31 -21.32
C LEU A 15 -42.31 -4.53 -21.64
N ALA A 16 -41.59 -3.42 -21.85
CA ALA A 16 -40.14 -3.44 -22.06
C ALA A 16 -39.43 -3.93 -20.79
N ALA A 17 -38.69 -5.02 -20.90
CA ALA A 17 -37.79 -5.51 -19.86
C ALA A 17 -36.60 -4.53 -19.74
N ALA A 18 -36.55 -3.75 -18.66
CA ALA A 18 -35.38 -2.97 -18.30
C ALA A 18 -34.31 -3.91 -17.72
N VAL A 19 -33.45 -4.44 -18.60
CA VAL A 19 -32.23 -5.15 -18.18
C VAL A 19 -31.28 -4.10 -17.61
N SER A 20 -31.27 -3.95 -16.29
CA SER A 20 -30.28 -3.12 -15.61
C SER A 20 -28.94 -3.87 -15.67
N SER A 21 -28.11 -3.50 -16.65
CA SER A 21 -26.71 -3.91 -16.69
C SER A 21 -26.00 -3.27 -15.51
N GLN A 22 -26.00 -3.96 -14.36
CA GLN A 22 -25.07 -3.64 -13.28
C GLN A 22 -23.71 -4.19 -13.69
N ALA A 23 -22.99 -3.42 -14.51
CA ALA A 23 -21.54 -3.52 -14.60
C ALA A 23 -21.00 -3.12 -13.23
N ARG A 24 -20.93 -4.08 -12.32
CA ARG A 24 -20.23 -3.91 -11.06
C ARG A 24 -18.76 -3.92 -11.42
N ALA A 25 -18.18 -2.74 -11.59
CA ALA A 25 -16.74 -2.60 -11.64
C ALA A 25 -16.22 -3.17 -10.32
N GLU A 26 -15.59 -4.34 -10.35
CA GLU A 26 -14.76 -4.76 -9.24
C GLU A 26 -13.67 -3.68 -9.06
N PRO A 27 -13.46 -3.14 -7.86
CA PRO A 27 -12.31 -2.29 -7.64
C PRO A 27 -11.08 -3.17 -7.89
N VAL A 28 -10.39 -2.93 -8.99
CA VAL A 28 -8.98 -3.29 -9.10
C VAL A 28 -8.31 -2.45 -8.01
N GLN A 29 -8.19 -3.01 -6.81
CA GLN A 29 -7.25 -2.50 -5.83
C GLN A 29 -5.88 -2.74 -6.46
N LEU A 30 -5.40 -1.77 -7.23
CA LEU A 30 -3.98 -1.61 -7.49
C LEU A 30 -3.32 -1.71 -6.12
N GLN A 31 -2.64 -2.83 -5.88
CA GLN A 31 -1.90 -3.05 -4.65
C GLN A 31 -1.06 -1.80 -4.43
N ARG A 32 -1.35 -1.03 -3.37
CA ARG A 32 -0.59 0.19 -3.10
C ARG A 32 0.80 -0.26 -2.68
N THR A 33 1.76 -0.03 -3.55
CA THR A 33 3.17 -0.22 -3.26
C THR A 33 3.79 1.14 -2.98
N MET A 34 4.85 1.14 -2.20
CA MET A 34 5.73 2.31 -2.14
C MET A 34 6.41 2.52 -3.49
N ALA A 35 6.77 3.76 -3.81
CA ALA A 35 7.53 4.07 -5.02
C ALA A 35 8.84 3.26 -5.02
N ASP A 36 9.17 2.65 -6.16
CA ASP A 36 10.42 1.90 -6.32
C ASP A 36 11.63 2.80 -6.03
N GLY A 37 12.61 2.29 -5.28
CA GLY A 37 13.78 3.07 -4.92
C GLY A 37 14.59 2.50 -3.75
N VAL A 38 15.66 3.22 -3.40
CA VAL A 38 16.48 2.96 -2.22
C VAL A 38 16.10 3.97 -1.16
N TYR A 39 15.70 3.48 0.01
CA TYR A 39 15.25 4.29 1.14
C TYR A 39 16.34 4.32 2.19
N HIS A 40 16.91 5.50 2.41
CA HIS A 40 17.94 5.77 3.40
C HIS A 40 17.29 6.00 4.76
N CYS A 41 17.53 5.12 5.73
CA CYS A 41 16.88 5.16 7.04
C CYS A 41 17.77 5.82 8.10
N GLU A 42 17.28 6.86 8.76
CA GLU A 42 17.99 7.60 9.79
C GLU A 42 17.16 7.74 11.08
N VAL A 43 17.84 7.62 12.21
CA VAL A 43 17.29 7.95 13.53
C VAL A 43 17.99 9.18 14.07
N TYR A 44 17.24 10.09 14.69
CA TYR A 44 17.83 11.17 15.46
C TYR A 44 18.12 10.69 16.89
N ALA A 45 19.40 10.51 17.21
CA ALA A 45 19.85 10.06 18.51
C ALA A 45 21.16 10.76 18.89
N LEU A 46 21.33 11.03 20.19
CA LEU A 46 22.55 11.65 20.74
C LEU A 46 22.91 13.00 20.09
N GLY A 47 21.91 13.75 19.61
CA GLY A 47 22.10 15.05 18.98
C GLY A 47 22.48 15.01 17.49
N MET A 48 22.47 13.83 16.86
CA MET A 48 22.84 13.64 15.46
C MET A 48 21.91 12.66 14.74
N PHE A 49 21.90 12.72 13.40
CA PHE A 49 21.27 11.69 12.58
C PHE A 49 22.25 10.53 12.41
N ILE A 50 21.77 9.33 12.74
CA ILE A 50 22.51 8.08 12.62
C ILE A 50 21.83 7.27 11.53
N HIS A 51 22.55 6.96 10.46
CA HIS A 51 22.11 6.02 9.44
C HIS A 51 21.95 4.62 10.05
N LEU A 52 20.87 3.92 9.70
CA LEU A 52 20.58 2.56 10.18
C LEU A 52 20.63 1.52 9.06
N GLY A 53 21.01 1.95 7.85
CA GLY A 53 21.02 1.15 6.64
C GLY A 53 19.92 1.57 5.66
N ASP A 54 19.93 0.93 4.49
CA ASP A 54 19.02 1.25 3.40
C ASP A 54 18.02 0.11 3.18
N ILE A 55 16.79 0.44 2.78
CA ILE A 55 15.78 -0.52 2.33
C ILE A 55 15.56 -0.33 0.83
N ILE A 56 15.68 -1.39 0.05
CA ILE A 56 15.38 -1.36 -1.39
C ILE A 56 13.96 -1.84 -1.60
N ILE A 57 13.10 -1.00 -2.19
CA ILE A 57 11.74 -1.36 -2.57
C ILE A 57 11.66 -1.53 -4.08
N LYS A 58 11.04 -2.64 -4.51
CA LYS A 58 10.72 -2.92 -5.91
C LYS A 58 9.38 -3.64 -6.02
N GLY A 59 8.37 -2.92 -6.51
CA GLY A 59 6.98 -3.37 -6.55
C GLY A 59 6.52 -3.85 -5.17
N PRO A 60 5.97 -5.08 -5.05
CA PRO A 60 5.46 -5.62 -3.77
C PRO A 60 6.55 -6.26 -2.90
N THR A 61 7.83 -6.06 -3.23
CA THR A 61 8.95 -6.68 -2.52
C THR A 61 9.94 -5.66 -1.99
N TYR A 62 10.66 -6.04 -0.94
CA TYR A 62 11.76 -5.27 -0.40
C TYR A 62 12.99 -6.13 -0.09
N ARG A 63 14.15 -5.48 0.04
CA ARG A 63 15.40 -6.04 0.57
C ARG A 63 15.97 -5.11 1.63
N GLY A 64 16.73 -5.64 2.59
CA GLY A 64 17.33 -4.87 3.68
C GLY A 64 16.45 -4.80 4.94
N PRO A 65 16.68 -3.84 5.85
CA PRO A 65 17.71 -2.81 5.80
C PRO A 65 19.13 -3.38 5.91
N ALA A 66 20.09 -2.78 5.19
CA ALA A 66 21.51 -3.11 5.30
C ALA A 66 22.41 -1.88 5.04
N TRP A 67 23.60 -1.85 5.65
CA TRP A 67 24.61 -0.81 5.40
C TRP A 67 25.39 -1.04 4.10
N PHE A 68 25.61 -2.31 3.77
CA PHE A 68 26.39 -2.74 2.62
C PHE A 68 25.72 -3.99 2.02
N GLU A 69 25.93 -4.23 0.74
CA GLU A 69 25.53 -5.50 0.11
C GLU A 69 26.28 -6.69 0.75
N PRO A 70 25.67 -7.88 0.81
CA PRO A 70 24.37 -8.23 0.23
C PRO A 70 23.17 -7.87 1.12
N PHE A 71 22.13 -7.26 0.56
CA PHE A 71 20.88 -7.02 1.28
C PHE A 71 20.08 -8.32 1.40
N ALA A 72 19.61 -8.64 2.60
CA ALA A 72 18.71 -9.77 2.86
C ALA A 72 17.38 -9.62 2.11
N GLY A 73 16.78 -10.74 1.70
CA GLY A 73 15.54 -10.78 0.90
C GLY A 73 15.75 -11.35 -0.51
N PRO A 74 14.78 -11.19 -1.43
CA PRO A 74 13.59 -10.34 -1.31
C PRO A 74 12.52 -10.91 -0.37
N TYR A 75 11.82 -10.02 0.32
CA TYR A 75 10.64 -10.33 1.13
C TYR A 75 9.45 -9.53 0.61
N THR A 76 8.23 -9.96 0.92
CA THR A 76 7.01 -9.23 0.55
C THR A 76 6.62 -8.22 1.61
N TYR A 77 5.92 -7.16 1.20
CA TYR A 77 5.28 -6.22 2.11
C TYR A 77 3.92 -5.78 1.54
N GLU A 78 3.10 -5.14 2.35
CA GLU A 78 1.82 -4.56 1.94
C GLU A 78 1.66 -3.16 2.54
N VAL A 79 1.17 -2.20 1.75
CA VAL A 79 0.65 -0.94 2.28
C VAL A 79 -0.86 -1.06 2.45
N THR A 80 -1.34 -0.89 3.68
CA THR A 80 -2.76 -1.01 4.01
C THR A 80 -3.57 0.18 3.48
N PRO A 81 -4.92 0.14 3.52
CA PRO A 81 -5.76 1.30 3.29
C PRO A 81 -5.48 2.50 4.21
N PHE A 82 -4.84 2.28 5.37
CA PHE A 82 -4.53 3.30 6.37
C PHE A 82 -3.07 3.76 6.32
N ASP A 83 -2.39 3.52 5.20
CA ASP A 83 -1.01 3.95 4.97
C ASP A 83 0.01 3.30 5.96
N GLU A 84 -0.37 2.19 6.59
CA GLU A 84 0.53 1.36 7.39
C GLU A 84 1.27 0.37 6.48
N ILE A 85 2.55 0.10 6.76
CA ILE A 85 3.34 -0.89 6.03
C ILE A 85 3.47 -2.17 6.87
N ASN A 86 2.90 -3.26 6.36
CA ASN A 86 3.07 -4.60 6.90
C ASN A 86 4.26 -5.28 6.22
N TRP A 87 5.25 -5.69 7.01
CA TRP A 87 6.44 -6.38 6.53
C TRP A 87 6.32 -7.88 6.75
N PHE A 88 6.43 -8.67 5.69
CA PHE A 88 6.33 -10.14 5.76
C PHE A 88 7.71 -10.82 5.72
N GLY A 89 8.69 -10.17 6.33
CA GLY A 89 10.05 -10.65 6.46
C GLY A 89 10.79 -9.90 7.56
N PRO A 90 12.05 -10.26 7.84
CA PRO A 90 12.87 -9.52 8.77
C PRO A 90 13.17 -8.10 8.23
N LEU A 91 13.31 -7.15 9.15
CA LEU A 91 13.80 -5.79 8.89
C LEU A 91 15.15 -5.58 9.58
N GLY A 92 16.06 -6.55 9.45
CA GLY A 92 17.43 -6.42 9.93
C GLY A 92 17.50 -6.02 11.40
N GLY A 93 18.19 -4.89 11.68
CA GLY A 93 18.33 -4.33 13.04
C GLY A 93 17.01 -4.01 13.74
N PHE A 94 15.95 -3.69 12.99
CA PHE A 94 14.64 -3.36 13.55
C PHE A 94 13.91 -4.58 14.14
N THR A 95 14.28 -5.80 13.72
CA THR A 95 13.64 -7.06 14.14
C THR A 95 14.67 -8.09 14.62
N SER A 96 15.82 -7.66 15.12
CA SER A 96 16.88 -8.52 15.65
C SER A 96 17.37 -8.03 17.01
N GLY A 97 18.11 -8.87 17.74
CA GLY A 97 18.64 -8.51 19.06
C GLY A 97 17.58 -8.27 20.14
N GLY A 98 16.33 -8.72 19.92
CA GLY A 98 15.18 -8.46 20.80
C GLY A 98 14.36 -7.23 20.43
N ASN A 99 14.74 -6.51 19.36
CA ASN A 99 13.95 -5.41 18.82
C ASN A 99 12.73 -5.94 18.05
N SER A 100 11.67 -5.12 18.00
CA SER A 100 10.49 -5.37 17.19
C SER A 100 9.97 -4.07 16.59
N VAL A 101 9.39 -4.15 15.39
CA VAL A 101 8.62 -3.05 14.81
C VAL A 101 7.24 -3.01 15.47
N ASP A 102 6.86 -1.85 15.99
CA ASP A 102 5.54 -1.61 16.58
C ASP A 102 4.57 -1.05 15.53
N LEU A 103 5.06 -0.12 14.70
CA LEU A 103 4.30 0.50 13.60
C LEU A 103 5.26 0.90 12.48
N THR A 104 4.83 0.81 11.23
CA THR A 104 5.45 1.54 10.12
C THR A 104 4.39 2.33 9.38
N GLN A 105 4.58 3.63 9.23
CA GLN A 105 3.59 4.53 8.63
C GLN A 105 4.18 5.24 7.42
N VAL A 106 3.49 5.21 6.28
CA VAL A 106 3.83 6.02 5.10
C VAL A 106 3.60 7.49 5.43
N THR A 107 4.61 8.31 5.17
CA THR A 107 4.59 9.76 5.40
C THR A 107 4.24 10.48 4.10
N VAL A 108 4.86 10.09 2.99
CA VAL A 108 4.53 10.53 1.62
C VAL A 108 4.93 9.42 0.63
N ASN A 109 4.17 9.25 -0.45
CA ASN A 109 4.45 8.23 -1.47
C ASN A 109 4.25 8.78 -2.87
N THR A 110 5.20 9.61 -3.32
CA THR A 110 5.30 10.09 -4.71
C THR A 110 6.63 9.66 -5.30
N ASP A 111 6.74 9.58 -6.63
CA ASP A 111 7.99 9.17 -7.26
C ASP A 111 9.17 10.09 -6.92
N GLU A 112 8.91 11.39 -6.76
CA GLU A 112 9.90 12.43 -6.42
C GLU A 112 10.26 12.46 -4.93
N LYS A 113 9.28 12.15 -4.07
CA LYS A 113 9.41 12.18 -2.61
C LYS A 113 8.58 11.04 -2.04
N ALA A 114 9.27 9.99 -1.61
CA ALA A 114 8.67 8.89 -0.89
C ALA A 114 9.40 8.70 0.44
N SER A 115 8.65 8.60 1.53
CA SER A 115 9.19 8.31 2.84
C SER A 115 8.16 7.63 3.75
N PHE A 116 8.68 6.96 4.76
CA PHE A 116 7.91 6.34 5.81
C PHE A 116 8.70 6.36 7.12
N ASP A 117 7.98 6.27 8.23
CA ASP A 117 8.55 6.24 9.57
C ASP A 117 8.36 4.84 10.17
N ILE A 118 9.43 4.27 10.73
CA ILE A 118 9.41 3.02 11.51
C ILE A 118 9.48 3.40 12.99
N ILE A 119 8.46 2.99 13.74
CA ILE A 119 8.47 3.00 15.20
C ILE A 119 8.93 1.63 15.68
N MET A 120 10.12 1.58 16.25
CA MET A 120 10.71 0.36 16.79
C MET A 120 10.60 0.38 18.31
N ARG A 121 10.22 -0.77 18.87
CA ARG A 121 10.42 -1.08 20.28
C ARG A 121 11.74 -1.83 20.43
N GLU A 122 12.65 -1.25 21.21
CA GLU A 122 13.95 -1.84 21.50
C GLU A 122 13.83 -2.97 22.52
N ALA A 123 14.84 -3.84 22.57
CA ALA A 123 14.95 -4.89 23.59
C ALA A 123 14.88 -4.34 25.02
N SER A 124 15.28 -3.07 25.23
CA SER A 124 15.18 -2.37 26.51
C SER A 124 13.74 -1.99 26.92
N GLY A 125 12.78 -2.10 25.99
CA GLY A 125 11.41 -1.62 26.12
C GLY A 125 11.21 -0.15 25.71
N SER A 126 12.28 0.57 25.40
CA SER A 126 12.21 1.95 24.88
C SER A 126 11.73 1.97 23.43
N PHE A 127 11.23 3.12 22.99
CA PHE A 127 10.84 3.33 21.59
C PHE A 127 11.77 4.31 20.91
N SER A 128 12.04 4.06 19.63
CA SER A 128 12.71 4.98 18.72
C SER A 128 11.92 5.11 17.41
N ALA A 129 12.06 6.28 16.80
CA ALA A 129 11.45 6.61 15.51
C ALA A 129 12.54 6.82 14.47
N THR A 130 12.48 6.07 13.39
CA THR A 130 13.41 6.16 12.26
C THR A 130 12.66 6.62 11.04
N THR A 131 13.17 7.64 10.34
CA THR A 131 12.62 8.08 9.06
C THR A 131 13.43 7.46 7.93
N CYS A 132 12.75 6.83 6.98
CA CYS A 132 13.34 6.27 5.78
C CYS A 132 12.90 7.09 4.56
N GLU A 133 13.84 7.73 3.88
CA GLU A 133 13.57 8.60 2.73
C GLU A 133 14.17 8.03 1.45
N LYS A 134 13.39 8.04 0.37
CA LYS A 134 13.84 7.63 -0.96
C LYS A 134 14.94 8.60 -1.44
N ARG A 135 16.08 8.04 -1.86
CA ARG A 135 17.22 8.73 -2.47
C ARG A 135 17.19 8.64 -4.00
#